data_AF-A0A958YDM9-F1
#
_entry.id   AF-A0A958YDM9-F1
#
_cell.length_a   1.000
_cell.length_b   1.000
_cell.length_c   1.000
_cell.angle_alpha   90.00
_cell.angle_beta   90.00
_cell.angle_gamma   90.00
#
_symmetry.space_group_name_H-M   'P 1'
#
loop_
_entity.id
_entity.type
_entity.pdbx_description
1 polymer ?
#
loop_
_entity_poly.entity_id
_entity_poly.type
_entity_poly.pdbx_seq_one_letter_code
_entity_poly.pdbx_strand_id
1 'polypeptide(L)'
;MVKVIAKILLLLIVFVVGILPSFGMIFFVFSESQRFEFTMLIPFGITALGICSAIFHGKTVGFYKNLAKDRILKRPSHLYWGLNLGFASVNLMFALLFGYLIFFKYPASVSLSDDPVILLIIVPLFLGSILFLEAFYMKKKLSENKEKEALSEIDNIKGNTENFN
;
A
#
# COMPACT_ATOMS: atom_id res chain seq x y z
N MET A 1 17.53 11.05 0.40
CA MET A 1 17.51 10.23 1.63
C MET A 1 16.12 10.20 2.28
N VAL A 2 15.51 11.36 2.58
CA VAL A 2 14.16 11.49 3.20
C VAL A 2 13.08 10.61 2.56
N LYS A 3 12.96 10.61 1.23
CA LYS A 3 11.95 9.80 0.51
C LYS A 3 12.10 8.29 0.71
N VAL A 4 13.33 7.81 0.90
CA VAL A 4 13.59 6.38 1.15
C VAL A 4 13.15 6.01 2.56
N ILE A 5 13.43 6.87 3.54
CA ILE A 5 13.00 6.69 4.94
C ILE A 5 11.47 6.66 5.02
N ALA A 6 10.79 7.64 4.39
CA ALA A 6 9.33 7.67 4.33
C ALA A 6 8.74 6.38 3.72
N LYS A 7 9.39 5.84 2.67
CA LYS A 7 8.98 4.58 2.04
C LYS A 7 9.15 3.36 2.95
N ILE A 8 10.23 3.32 3.74
CA ILE A 8 10.47 2.26 4.72
C ILE A 8 9.46 2.34 5.88
N LEU A 9 9.17 3.56 6.37
CA LEU A 9 8.13 3.75 7.38
C LEU A 9 6.76 3.29 6.86
N LEU A 10 6.41 3.66 5.62
CA LEU A 10 5.17 3.22 5.00
C LEU A 10 5.10 1.69 4.86
N LEU A 11 6.21 1.04 4.49
CA LEU A 11 6.30 -0.42 4.45
C LEU A 11 5.98 -1.05 5.82
N LEU A 12 6.57 -0.53 6.90
CA LEU A 12 6.35 -1.05 8.25
C LEU A 12 4.88 -0.87 8.67
N ILE A 13 4.29 0.29 8.40
CA ILE A 13 2.89 0.59 8.69
C ILE A 13 1.96 -0.36 7.92
N VAL A 14 2.18 -0.53 6.62
CA VAL A 14 1.38 -1.46 5.78
C VAL A 14 1.50 -2.89 6.28
N PHE A 15 2.69 -3.32 6.68
CA PHE A 15 2.89 -4.66 7.21
C PHE A 15 2.12 -4.87 8.52
N VAL A 16 2.24 -3.95 9.48
CA VAL A 16 1.52 -4.02 10.77
C VAL A 16 0.02 -3.98 10.56
N VAL A 17 -0.48 -3.03 9.77
CA VAL A 17 -1.93 -2.91 9.48
C VAL A 17 -2.45 -4.11 8.69
N GLY A 18 -1.64 -4.68 7.80
CA GLY A 18 -2.01 -5.86 7.02
C GLY A 18 -2.23 -7.10 7.88
N ILE A 19 -1.43 -7.31 8.93
CA ILE A 19 -1.56 -8.51 9.79
C ILE A 19 -2.64 -8.38 10.88
N LEU A 20 -2.98 -7.15 11.27
CA LEU A 20 -3.94 -6.88 12.36
C LEU A 20 -5.31 -7.59 12.20
N PRO A 21 -5.97 -7.60 11.02
CA PRO A 21 -7.26 -8.25 10.85
C PRO A 21 -7.23 -9.75 11.19
N SER A 22 -6.25 -10.49 10.67
CA SER A 22 -6.12 -11.92 10.97
C SER A 22 -5.71 -12.17 12.42
N PHE A 23 -4.83 -11.34 12.98
CA PHE A 23 -4.45 -11.45 14.39
C PHE A 23 -5.68 -11.26 15.31
N GLY A 24 -6.50 -10.25 15.05
CA GLY A 24 -7.75 -10.02 15.77
C GLY A 24 -8.70 -11.21 15.65
N MET A 25 -8.85 -11.78 14.45
CA MET A 25 -9.70 -12.96 14.27
C MET A 25 -9.19 -14.21 15.00
N ILE A 26 -7.89 -14.48 14.95
CA ILE A 26 -7.28 -15.58 15.69
C ILE A 26 -7.53 -15.38 17.18
N PHE A 27 -7.32 -14.16 17.69
CA PHE A 27 -7.63 -13.84 19.08
C PHE A 27 -9.09 -14.13 19.44
N PHE A 28 -10.06 -13.68 18.64
CA PHE A 28 -11.49 -13.96 18.90
C PHE A 28 -11.83 -15.45 18.83
N VAL A 29 -11.33 -16.19 17.85
CA VAL A 29 -11.66 -17.62 17.70
C VAL A 29 -11.08 -18.45 18.85
N PHE A 30 -9.83 -18.20 19.23
CA PHE A 30 -9.13 -19.03 20.22
C PHE A 30 -9.32 -18.54 21.66
N SER A 31 -9.38 -17.22 21.89
CA SER A 31 -9.55 -16.66 23.25
C SER A 31 -11.01 -16.63 23.69
N GLU A 32 -11.94 -16.34 22.78
CA GLU A 32 -13.38 -16.26 23.11
C GLU A 32 -14.13 -17.56 22.74
N SER A 33 -13.41 -18.60 22.31
CA SER A 33 -13.97 -19.92 21.93
C SER A 33 -15.13 -19.83 20.92
N GLN A 34 -15.09 -18.83 20.05
CA GLN A 34 -16.09 -18.62 19.01
C GLN A 34 -16.01 -19.72 17.95
N ARG A 35 -17.17 -20.13 17.42
CA ARG A 35 -17.19 -21.08 16.30
C ARG A 35 -16.69 -20.38 15.04
N PHE A 36 -15.86 -21.08 14.28
CA PHE A 36 -15.37 -20.57 13.02
C PHE A 36 -16.51 -20.51 11.99
N GLU A 37 -16.73 -19.33 11.41
CA GLU A 37 -17.69 -19.12 10.33
C GLU A 37 -16.97 -18.77 9.02
N PHE A 38 -17.60 -19.05 7.88
CA PHE A 38 -16.98 -18.80 6.57
C PHE A 38 -16.69 -17.30 6.32
N THR A 39 -17.50 -16.41 6.91
CA THR A 39 -17.29 -14.95 6.91
C THR A 39 -15.95 -14.56 7.55
N MET A 40 -15.42 -15.37 8.45
CA MET A 40 -14.12 -15.18 9.10
C MET A 40 -12.94 -15.36 8.13
N LEU A 41 -13.16 -15.85 6.90
CA LEU A 41 -12.15 -15.86 5.84
C LEU A 41 -11.86 -14.46 5.27
N ILE A 42 -12.77 -13.50 5.41
CA ILE A 42 -12.60 -12.15 4.89
C ILE A 42 -11.35 -11.47 5.50
N PRO A 43 -11.15 -11.44 6.83
CA PRO A 43 -9.92 -10.93 7.45
C PRO A 43 -8.63 -11.61 6.97
N PHE A 44 -8.65 -12.92 6.71
CA PHE A 44 -7.49 -13.62 6.13
C PHE A 44 -7.19 -13.14 4.71
N GLY A 45 -8.22 -12.94 3.88
CA GLY A 45 -8.06 -12.36 2.54
C GLY A 45 -7.50 -10.94 2.58
N ILE A 46 -7.92 -10.12 3.53
CA ILE A 46 -7.40 -8.77 3.75
C ILE A 46 -5.94 -8.82 4.18
N THR A 47 -5.57 -9.76 5.05
CA THR A 47 -4.17 -9.94 5.44
C THR A 47 -3.30 -10.41 4.28
N ALA A 48 -3.79 -11.31 3.43
CA ALA A 48 -3.08 -11.69 2.20
C ALA A 48 -2.85 -10.47 1.29
N LEU A 49 -3.87 -9.61 1.11
CA LEU A 49 -3.72 -8.34 0.38
C LEU A 49 -2.72 -7.39 1.04
N GLY A 50 -2.74 -7.27 2.37
CA GLY A 50 -1.81 -6.44 3.14
C GLY A 50 -0.36 -6.91 3.00
N ILE A 51 -0.11 -8.23 3.05
CA ILE A 51 1.22 -8.82 2.81
C ILE A 51 1.68 -8.55 1.37
N CYS A 52 0.80 -8.74 0.38
CA CYS A 52 1.12 -8.43 -1.01
C CYS A 52 1.46 -6.94 -1.23
N SER A 53 0.73 -6.04 -0.56
CA SER A 53 1.04 -4.61 -0.53
C SER A 53 2.39 -4.36 0.17
N ALA A 54 2.69 -5.01 1.29
CA ALA A 54 4.00 -4.89 1.94
C ALA A 54 5.15 -5.35 1.01
N ILE A 55 4.98 -6.47 0.30
CA ILE A 55 5.95 -6.94 -0.70
C ILE A 55 6.13 -5.91 -1.82
N PHE A 56 5.04 -5.30 -2.30
CA PHE A 56 5.11 -4.20 -3.27
C PHE A 56 5.94 -3.03 -2.74
N HIS A 57 5.69 -2.59 -1.50
CA HIS A 57 6.45 -1.51 -0.87
C HIS A 57 7.92 -1.86 -0.71
N GLY A 58 8.25 -3.11 -0.33
CA GLY A 58 9.62 -3.59 -0.23
C GLY A 58 10.35 -3.57 -1.58
N LYS A 59 9.72 -4.09 -2.64
CA LYS A 59 10.29 -4.08 -4.00
C LYS A 59 10.50 -2.66 -4.54
N THR A 60 9.61 -1.73 -4.17
CA THR A 60 9.68 -0.33 -4.62
C THR A 60 10.61 0.55 -3.77
N VAL A 61 11.21 0.06 -2.68
CA VAL A 61 12.31 0.81 -2.00
C VAL A 61 13.47 1.07 -2.98
N GLY A 62 13.80 0.10 -3.83
CA GLY A 62 14.84 0.25 -4.85
C GLY A 62 14.55 1.36 -5.85
N PHE A 63 13.26 1.57 -6.20
CA PHE A 63 12.82 2.66 -7.06
C PHE A 63 13.19 4.02 -6.45
N TYR A 64 12.91 4.25 -5.17
CA TYR A 64 13.26 5.50 -4.49
C TYR A 64 14.77 5.69 -4.30
N LYS A 65 15.53 4.61 -4.14
CA LYS A 65 17.00 4.66 -4.12
C LYS A 65 17.55 5.11 -5.48
N ASN A 66 17.00 4.60 -6.58
CA ASN A 66 17.40 4.98 -7.93
C ASN A 66 16.96 6.41 -8.29
N LEU A 67 15.75 6.80 -7.88
CA LEU A 67 15.25 8.16 -8.03
C LEU A 67 16.14 9.19 -7.33
N ALA A 68 16.66 8.86 -6.14
CA ALA A 68 17.57 9.73 -5.41
C ALA A 68 18.97 9.87 -6.04
N LYS A 69 19.34 8.93 -6.92
CA LYS A 69 20.63 8.88 -7.63
C LYS A 69 20.50 9.30 -9.10
N ASP A 70 19.33 9.80 -9.50
CA ASP A 70 18.96 10.11 -10.89
C ASP A 70 19.26 8.99 -11.90
N ARG A 71 19.07 7.73 -11.48
CA ARG A 71 19.26 6.56 -12.33
C ARG A 71 17.96 6.15 -13.00
N ILE A 72 18.08 5.41 -14.11
CA ILE A 72 16.95 4.79 -14.80
C ILE A 72 16.10 4.00 -13.80
N LEU A 73 14.81 4.32 -13.76
CA LEU A 73 13.84 3.75 -12.85
C LEU A 73 13.28 2.44 -13.41
N LYS A 74 13.44 1.35 -12.65
CA LYS A 74 12.87 0.04 -13.01
C LYS A 74 11.37 0.03 -12.72
N ARG A 75 10.57 -0.48 -13.67
CA ARG A 75 9.12 -0.60 -13.51
C ARG A 75 8.77 -1.72 -12.51
N PRO A 76 7.86 -1.46 -11.54
CA PRO A 76 7.32 -2.53 -10.70
C PRO A 76 6.38 -3.42 -11.51
N SER A 77 6.22 -4.68 -11.09
CA SER A 77 5.28 -5.61 -11.73
C SER A 77 3.83 -5.18 -11.53
N HIS A 78 3.03 -5.27 -12.60
CA HIS A 78 1.62 -4.88 -12.64
C HIS A 78 0.77 -5.58 -11.59
N LEU A 79 1.06 -6.86 -11.31
CA LEU A 79 0.33 -7.65 -10.32
C LEU A 79 0.45 -7.02 -8.93
N TYR A 80 1.67 -6.77 -8.46
CA TYR A 80 1.91 -6.18 -7.15
C TYR A 80 1.35 -4.77 -7.03
N TRP A 81 1.34 -4.04 -8.15
CA TRP A 81 0.76 -2.71 -8.20
C TRP A 81 -0.77 -2.75 -8.07
N GLY A 82 -1.43 -3.66 -8.79
CA GLY A 82 -2.87 -3.91 -8.65
C GLY A 82 -3.25 -4.39 -7.25
N LEU A 83 -2.45 -5.28 -6.65
CA LEU A 83 -2.66 -5.75 -5.28
C LEU A 83 -2.53 -4.64 -4.23
N ASN A 84 -1.56 -3.72 -4.42
CA ASN A 84 -1.45 -2.53 -3.57
C ASN A 84 -2.68 -1.62 -3.67
N LEU A 85 -3.15 -1.37 -4.89
CA LEU A 85 -4.37 -0.60 -5.11
C LEU A 85 -5.60 -1.30 -4.54
N GLY A 86 -5.68 -2.63 -4.64
CA GLY A 86 -6.73 -3.43 -4.00
C GLY A 86 -6.73 -3.28 -2.49
N PHE A 87 -5.57 -3.37 -1.85
CA PHE A 87 -5.44 -3.13 -0.41
C PHE A 87 -5.81 -1.68 -0.03
N ALA A 88 -5.41 -0.69 -0.83
CA ALA A 88 -5.79 0.70 -0.63
C ALA A 88 -7.31 0.91 -0.71
N SER A 89 -7.97 0.31 -1.71
CA SER A 89 -9.43 0.34 -1.86
C SER A 89 -10.15 -0.27 -0.66
N VAL A 90 -9.69 -1.43 -0.19
CA VAL A 90 -10.26 -2.09 1.01
C VAL A 90 -10.18 -1.18 2.23
N ASN A 91 -9.06 -0.49 2.44
CA ASN A 91 -8.92 0.47 3.53
C ASN A 91 -9.93 1.63 3.39
N LEU A 92 -10.07 2.22 2.20
CA LEU A 92 -11.07 3.27 1.98
C LEU A 92 -12.51 2.76 2.20
N MET A 93 -12.83 1.55 1.74
CA MET A 93 -14.13 0.94 1.97
C MET A 93 -14.39 0.72 3.47
N PHE A 94 -13.38 0.32 4.25
CA PHE A 94 -13.52 0.21 5.70
C PHE A 94 -13.78 1.57 6.36
N ALA A 95 -13.06 2.62 5.96
CA ALA A 95 -13.32 3.96 6.49
C ALA A 95 -14.77 4.39 6.24
N LEU A 96 -15.29 4.14 5.03
CA LEU A 96 -16.68 4.44 4.68
C LEU A 96 -17.67 3.58 5.47
N LEU A 97 -17.39 2.27 5.63
CA LEU A 97 -18.21 1.36 6.39
C LEU A 97 -18.29 1.78 7.87
N PHE A 98 -17.15 2.06 8.50
CA PHE A 98 -17.12 2.52 9.89
C PHE A 98 -17.79 3.88 10.05
N GLY A 99 -17.57 4.80 9.11
CA GLY A 99 -18.29 6.07 9.07
C GLY A 99 -19.80 5.87 9.02
N TYR A 100 -20.28 4.98 8.14
CA TYR A 100 -21.69 4.65 8.08
C TYR A 100 -22.22 4.08 9.41
N LEU A 101 -21.51 3.11 10.00
CA LEU A 101 -21.92 2.48 11.25
C LEU A 101 -21.99 3.47 12.41
N ILE A 102 -20.98 4.33 12.54
CA ILE A 102 -20.86 5.29 13.65
C ILE A 102 -21.89 6.41 13.51
N PHE A 103 -21.96 7.05 12.33
CA PHE A 103 -22.77 8.26 12.17
C PHE A 103 -24.25 7.99 11.88
N PHE A 104 -24.59 6.86 11.25
CA PHE A 104 -25.96 6.60 10.81
C PHE A 104 -26.62 5.46 11.57
N LYS A 105 -25.88 4.38 11.87
CA LYS A 105 -26.49 3.19 12.48
C LYS A 105 -26.48 3.24 14.00
N TYR A 106 -25.41 3.75 14.62
CA TYR A 106 -25.23 3.77 16.08
C TYR A 106 -24.86 5.15 16.66
N PRO A 107 -25.56 6.25 16.26
CA PRO A 107 -25.15 7.61 16.60
C PRO A 107 -25.20 7.93 18.11
N ALA A 108 -26.05 7.26 18.89
CA ALA A 108 -26.21 7.50 20.33
C ALA A 108 -25.13 6.82 21.20
N SER A 109 -24.28 5.99 20.61
CA SER A 109 -23.29 5.17 21.35
C SER A 109 -21.87 5.74 21.36
N VAL A 110 -21.61 6.81 20.61
CA VAL A 110 -20.26 7.35 20.38
C VAL A 110 -20.23 8.83 20.72
N SER A 111 -19.42 9.20 21.71
CA SER A 111 -19.13 10.61 22.02
C SER A 111 -18.04 11.13 21.09
N LEU A 112 -18.33 12.13 20.26
CA LEU A 112 -17.39 12.65 19.25
C LEU A 112 -16.14 13.33 19.83
N SER A 113 -16.12 13.70 21.12
CA SER A 113 -15.03 14.49 21.71
C SER A 113 -13.84 13.66 22.19
N ASP A 114 -14.06 12.42 22.64
CA ASP A 114 -13.03 11.65 23.36
C ASP A 114 -12.99 10.16 22.99
N ASP A 115 -13.79 9.72 22.02
CA ASP A 115 -13.95 8.30 21.76
C ASP A 115 -12.92 7.78 20.73
N PRO A 116 -12.00 6.86 21.13
CA PRO A 116 -11.01 6.29 20.22
C PRO A 116 -11.62 5.55 19.01
N VAL A 117 -12.94 5.30 19.04
CA VAL A 117 -13.72 4.74 17.92
C VAL A 117 -13.55 5.52 16.62
N ILE A 118 -13.32 6.85 16.66
CA ILE A 118 -13.12 7.64 15.44
C ILE A 118 -11.83 7.26 14.68
N LEU A 119 -10.84 6.67 15.36
CA LEU A 119 -9.62 6.16 14.73
C LEU A 119 -9.90 5.02 13.75
N LEU A 120 -11.01 4.28 13.93
CA LEU A 120 -11.48 3.26 12.99
C LEU A 120 -11.84 3.86 11.62
N ILE A 121 -12.13 5.15 11.54
CA ILE A 121 -12.36 5.87 10.29
C ILE A 121 -11.06 6.49 9.78
N ILE A 122 -10.39 7.25 10.65
CA ILE A 122 -9.25 8.08 10.27
C ILE A 122 -8.07 7.24 9.77
N VAL A 123 -7.71 6.18 10.49
CA VAL A 123 -6.54 5.35 10.16
C VAL A 123 -6.68 4.71 8.77
N PRO A 124 -7.75 3.95 8.47
CA PRO A 124 -7.88 3.34 7.15
C PRO A 124 -8.12 4.37 6.04
N LEU A 125 -8.79 5.50 6.32
CA LEU A 125 -8.94 6.59 5.34
C LEU A 125 -7.58 7.16 4.94
N PHE A 126 -6.76 7.49 5.93
CA PHE A 126 -5.44 8.08 5.72
C PHE A 126 -4.50 7.10 5.04
N LEU A 127 -4.46 5.85 5.50
CA LEU A 127 -3.61 4.81 4.91
C LEU A 127 -4.01 4.54 3.46
N GLY A 128 -5.29 4.31 3.18
CA GLY A 128 -5.77 4.07 1.81
C GLY A 128 -5.42 5.24 0.88
N SER A 129 -5.63 6.48 1.34
CA SER A 129 -5.31 7.68 0.57
C SER A 129 -3.82 7.80 0.25
N ILE A 130 -2.94 7.54 1.23
CA ILE A 130 -1.49 7.55 1.01
C ILE A 130 -1.07 6.50 -0.01
N LEU A 131 -1.61 5.29 0.07
CA LEU A 131 -1.28 4.20 -0.86
C LEU A 131 -1.66 4.55 -2.30
N PHE A 132 -2.81 5.19 -2.51
CA PHE A 132 -3.19 5.72 -3.83
C PHE A 132 -2.23 6.81 -4.30
N LEU A 133 -1.98 7.82 -3.47
CA LEU A 133 -1.07 8.92 -3.81
C LEU A 133 0.34 8.41 -4.17
N GLU A 134 0.83 7.42 -3.45
CA GLU A 134 2.13 6.79 -3.69
C GLU A 134 2.17 6.05 -5.02
N ALA A 135 1.14 5.25 -5.32
CA ALA A 135 0.98 4.58 -6.60
C ALA A 135 0.93 5.58 -7.78
N PHE A 136 0.17 6.67 -7.65
CA PHE A 136 0.07 7.71 -8.68
C PHE A 136 1.38 8.48 -8.85
N TYR A 137 2.06 8.81 -7.74
CA TYR A 137 3.35 9.48 -7.77
C TYR A 137 4.40 8.65 -8.54
N MET A 138 4.49 7.35 -8.26
CA MET A 138 5.39 6.47 -8.99
C MET A 138 5.04 6.37 -10.48
N LYS A 139 3.75 6.25 -10.83
CA LYS A 139 3.30 6.24 -12.24
C LYS A 139 3.77 7.49 -12.97
N LYS A 140 3.60 8.66 -12.36
CA LYS A 140 4.04 9.94 -12.91
C LYS A 140 5.55 9.93 -13.15
N LYS A 141 6.34 9.52 -12.16
CA LYS A 141 7.81 9.47 -12.26
C LYS A 141 8.33 8.44 -13.27
N LEU A 142 7.66 7.31 -13.42
CA LEU A 142 7.97 6.34 -14.46
C LEU A 142 7.69 6.89 -15.87
N SER A 143 6.66 7.72 -16.04
CA SER A 143 6.39 8.37 -17.31
C SER A 143 7.47 9.38 -17.68
N GLU A 144 7.91 10.19 -16.73
CA GLU A 144 9.02 11.14 -16.91
C GLU A 144 10.35 10.43 -17.21
N ASN A 145 10.55 9.22 -16.68
CA ASN A 145 11.77 8.43 -16.91
C ASN A 145 11.87 7.82 -18.32
N LYS A 146 10.79 7.81 -19.11
CA LYS A 146 10.79 7.22 -20.46
C LYS A 146 11.74 7.92 -21.43
N GLU A 147 11.88 9.24 -21.31
CA GLU A 147 12.80 10.01 -22.14
C GLU A 147 14.26 9.66 -21.84
N LYS A 148 14.60 9.50 -20.55
CA LYS A 148 15.94 9.06 -20.11
C LYS A 148 16.26 7.64 -20.56
N GLU A 149 15.26 6.76 -20.54
CA GLU A 149 15.36 5.38 -21.02
C GLU A 149 15.65 5.36 -22.53
N ALA A 150 14.91 6.16 -23.32
CA ALA A 150 15.12 6.28 -24.77
C ALA A 150 16.51 6.84 -25.14
N LEU A 151 16.97 7.88 -24.43
CA LEU A 151 18.32 8.43 -24.65
C LEU A 151 19.43 7.41 -24.33
N SER A 152 19.28 6.67 -23.22
CA SER A 152 20.23 5.62 -22.85
C SER A 152 20.26 4.46 -23.86
N GLU A 153 19.12 4.11 -24.48
CA GLU A 153 19.08 3.11 -25.54
C GLU A 153 19.82 3.57 -26.80
N ILE A 154 19.66 4.84 -27.18
CA ILE A 154 20.37 5.44 -28.33
C ILE A 154 21.89 5.43 -28.11
N ASP A 155 22.35 5.84 -26.92
CA ASP A 155 23.78 5.88 -26.60
C ASP A 155 24.41 4.48 -26.61
N ASN A 156 23.69 3.47 -26.11
CA ASN A 156 24.14 2.08 -26.17
C ASN A 156 24.26 1.55 -27.60
N ILE A 157 23.35 1.94 -28.51
CA ILE A 157 23.44 1.56 -29.92
C ILE A 157 24.67 2.21 -30.57
N LYS A 158 24.88 3.52 -30.37
CA LYS A 158 26.04 4.26 -30.92
C LYS A 158 27.38 3.72 -30.43
N GLY A 159 27.50 3.47 -29.13
CA GLY A 159 28.73 2.91 -28.55
C GLY A 159 29.03 1.49 -29.03
N ASN A 160 28.00 0.72 -29.42
CA ASN A 160 28.22 -0.56 -30.08
C ASN A 160 28.75 -0.39 -31.51
N THR A 161 28.20 0.54 -32.30
CA THR A 161 28.66 0.75 -33.69
C THR A 161 30.11 1.22 -33.77
N GLU A 162 30.61 1.98 -32.78
CA GLU A 162 32.01 2.40 -32.72
C GLU A 162 32.98 1.25 -32.39
N ASN A 163 32.53 0.22 -31.69
CA ASN A 163 33.35 -0.96 -31.36
C ASN A 163 33.41 -2.00 -32.51
N PHE A 164 32.68 -1.79 -33.61
CA PHE A 164 32.69 -2.66 -34.79
C PHE A 164 33.44 -2.06 -36.00
N ASN A 165 34.05 -0.88 -35.84
CA ASN A 165 34.94 -0.26 -36.82
C ASN A 165 36.40 -0.32 -36.33
#